data_AF-A0A2E4FYQ4-F1
#
_entry.id   AF-A0A2E4FYQ4-F1
#
_cell.length_a   1.000
_cell.length_b   1.000
_cell.length_c   1.000
_cell.angle_alpha   90.00
_cell.angle_beta   90.00
_cell.angle_gamma   90.00
#
_symmetry.space_group_name_H-M   'P 1'
#
loop_
_entity.id
_entity.type
_entity.pdbx_description
1 polymer ?
#
loop_
_entity_poly.entity_id
_entity_poly.type
_entity_poly.pdbx_seq_one_letter_code
_entity_poly.pdbx_strand_id
1 'polypeptide(L)'
;AIQQLTQLANRSHQLINGVVLYQHGKGLWGTTHTCTLHMRALTDAEIAHYVHCDEPYFSCGAYKFESLGIHLFSEVEGTSDAIQGLPLLPLLSAMRAHELYTL
;
A
#
# COMPACT_ATOMS: atom_id res chain seq x y z
N ALA A 1 14.64 -7.33 -5.32
CA ALA A 1 14.39 -6.73 -3.99
C ALA A 1 15.41 -5.64 -3.65
N ILE A 2 16.68 -5.97 -3.38
CA ILE A 2 17.73 -5.00 -2.98
C ILE A 2 17.77 -3.76 -3.88
N GLN A 3 17.92 -3.93 -5.20
CA GLN A 3 17.99 -2.80 -6.14
C GLN A 3 16.75 -1.87 -6.07
N GLN A 4 15.55 -2.42 -5.90
CA GLN A 4 14.33 -1.61 -5.79
C GLN A 4 14.35 -0.79 -4.49
N LEU A 5 14.71 -1.42 -3.38
CA LEU A 5 14.83 -0.72 -2.09
C LEU A 5 15.91 0.37 -2.14
N THR A 6 17.05 0.12 -2.78
CA THR A 6 18.09 1.15 -2.98
C THR A 6 17.56 2.33 -3.81
N GLN A 7 16.70 2.09 -4.81
CA GLN A 7 16.10 3.16 -5.62
C GLN A 7 15.06 3.98 -4.85
N LEU A 8 14.40 3.37 -3.86
CA LEU A 8 13.39 4.00 -3.02
C LEU A 8 13.98 4.67 -1.77
N ALA A 9 15.14 4.20 -1.30
CA ALA A 9 15.80 4.72 -0.10
C ALA A 9 16.06 6.23 -0.20
N ASN A 10 15.83 6.93 0.91
CA ASN A 10 15.94 8.39 1.03
C ASN A 10 15.05 9.17 0.03
N ARG A 11 13.92 8.59 -0.37
CA ARG A 11 12.96 9.22 -1.28
C ARG A 11 11.53 8.95 -0.82
N SER A 12 10.63 9.71 -1.42
CA SER A 12 9.20 9.50 -1.30
C SER A 12 8.66 8.84 -2.55
N HIS A 13 7.70 7.94 -2.39
CA HIS A 13 6.96 7.34 -3.50
C HIS A 13 5.48 7.22 -3.17
N GLN A 14 4.67 7.00 -4.20
CA GLN A 14 3.23 6.90 -4.05
C GLN A 14 2.75 5.47 -4.30
N LEU A 15 1.86 4.99 -3.43
CA LEU A 15 0.98 3.86 -3.72
C LEU A 15 -0.39 4.41 -4.09
N ILE A 16 -0.84 4.07 -5.29
CA ILE A 16 -2.13 4.53 -5.81
C ILE A 16 -3.02 3.30 -5.99
N ASN A 17 -4.08 3.22 -5.18
CA ASN A 17 -5.01 2.10 -5.19
C ASN A 17 -6.36 2.55 -5.73
N GLY A 18 -6.84 1.85 -6.74
CA GLY A 18 -8.16 2.07 -7.35
C GLY A 18 -9.12 0.96 -7.00
N VAL A 19 -10.36 1.31 -6.65
CA VAL A 19 -11.44 0.34 -6.40
C VAL A 19 -12.68 0.76 -7.18
N VAL A 20 -13.37 -0.23 -7.75
CA VAL A 20 -14.63 -0.04 -8.46
C VAL A 20 -15.65 -1.07 -7.98
N LEU A 21 -16.85 -0.60 -7.65
CA LEU A 21 -18.04 -1.45 -7.50
C LEU A 21 -18.71 -1.56 -8.86
N TYR A 22 -18.81 -2.78 -9.40
CA TYR A 22 -19.42 -3.06 -10.70
C TYR A 22 -20.48 -4.13 -10.56
N GLN A 23 -21.69 -3.87 -11.06
CA GLN A 23 -22.82 -4.78 -10.95
C GLN A 23 -23.67 -4.71 -12.21
N HIS A 24 -24.13 -5.86 -12.71
CA HIS A 24 -25.04 -5.96 -13.87
C HIS A 24 -24.59 -5.15 -15.11
N GLY A 25 -23.29 -5.17 -15.41
CA GLY A 25 -22.77 -4.45 -16.57
C GLY A 25 -22.60 -2.93 -16.35
N LYS A 26 -22.78 -2.43 -15.13
CA LYS A 26 -22.69 -1.01 -14.79
C LYS A 26 -21.74 -0.76 -13.61
N GLY A 27 -20.87 0.25 -13.76
CA GLY A 27 -20.11 0.79 -12.63
C GLY A 27 -21.05 1.55 -11.69
N LEU A 28 -21.14 1.11 -10.45
CA LEU A 28 -21.96 1.74 -9.41
C LEU A 28 -21.21 2.88 -8.73
N TRP A 29 -19.92 2.66 -8.46
CA TRP A 29 -19.06 3.60 -7.77
C TRP A 29 -17.58 3.26 -8.06
N GLY A 30 -16.71 4.24 -7.97
CA GLY A 30 -15.26 4.00 -7.99
C GLY A 30 -14.51 5.13 -7.30
N THR A 31 -13.33 4.80 -6.78
CA THR A 31 -12.44 5.79 -6.16
C THR A 31 -10.98 5.40 -6.36
N THR A 32 -10.10 6.38 -6.21
CA THR A 32 -8.66 6.19 -6.10
C THR A 32 -8.19 6.76 -4.77
N HIS A 33 -7.33 6.03 -4.07
CA HIS A 33 -6.68 6.49 -2.86
C HIS A 33 -5.17 6.50 -3.08
N THR A 34 -4.53 7.61 -2.78
CA THR A 34 -3.08 7.79 -2.91
C THR A 34 -2.47 7.87 -1.52
N CYS A 35 -1.50 7.01 -1.24
CA CYS A 35 -0.65 7.09 -0.06
C CYS A 35 0.74 7.54 -0.48
N THR A 36 1.33 8.50 0.25
CA THR A 36 2.71 8.92 0.07
C THR A 36 3.55 8.29 1.17
N LEU A 37 4.58 7.53 0.80
CA LEU A 37 5.49 6.89 1.75
C LEU A 37 6.86 7.53 1.64
N HIS A 38 7.41 7.98 2.76
CA HIS A 38 8.75 8.55 2.86
C HIS A 38 9.68 7.50 3.43
N MET A 39 10.55 6.94 2.58
CA MET A 39 11.52 5.93 3.00
C MET A 39 12.72 6.59 3.66
N ARG A 40 13.19 6.01 4.77
CA ARG A 40 14.42 6.43 5.44
C ARG A 40 15.62 6.41 4.48
N ALA A 41 16.67 7.12 4.83
CA ALA A 41 18.00 6.78 4.33
C ALA A 41 18.38 5.40 4.87
N LEU A 42 18.60 4.45 3.97
CA LEU A 42 18.95 3.07 4.30
C LEU A 42 20.34 2.77 3.75
N THR A 43 21.15 2.11 4.56
CA THR A 43 22.43 1.54 4.13
C THR A 43 22.22 0.22 3.39
N ASP A 44 23.20 -0.18 2.59
CA ASP A 44 23.17 -1.48 1.90
C ASP A 44 23.05 -2.66 2.89
N ALA A 45 23.63 -2.52 4.09
CA ALA A 45 23.56 -3.52 5.15
C ALA A 45 22.13 -3.63 5.72
N GLU A 46 21.46 -2.52 5.98
CA GLU A 46 20.05 -2.50 6.43
C GLU A 46 19.13 -3.11 5.37
N ILE A 47 19.33 -2.75 4.09
CA ILE A 47 18.54 -3.30 2.97
C ILE A 47 18.73 -4.81 2.85
N ALA A 48 19.99 -5.28 2.86
CA ALA A 48 20.28 -6.70 2.74
C ALA A 48 19.71 -7.50 3.93
N HIS A 49 19.84 -6.97 5.15
CA HIS A 49 19.27 -7.57 6.34
C HIS A 49 17.74 -7.67 6.26
N TYR A 50 17.08 -6.58 5.90
CA TYR A 50 15.63 -6.56 5.71
C TYR A 50 15.17 -7.59 4.67
N VAL A 51 15.80 -7.62 3.49
CA VAL A 51 15.45 -8.56 2.41
C VAL A 51 15.63 -10.01 2.84
N HIS A 52 16.66 -10.30 3.64
CA HIS A 52 16.89 -11.64 4.19
C HIS A 52 15.84 -12.04 5.22
N CYS A 53 15.43 -11.13 6.10
CA CYS A 53 14.48 -11.42 7.16
C CYS A 53 13.02 -11.49 6.68
N ASP A 54 12.63 -10.59 5.77
CA ASP A 54 11.22 -10.40 5.41
C ASP A 54 10.87 -11.03 4.04
N GLU A 55 11.86 -11.45 3.26
CA GLU A 55 11.70 -12.09 1.94
C GLU A 55 10.61 -11.43 1.05
N PRO A 56 10.74 -10.13 0.71
CA PRO A 56 9.68 -9.35 0.05
C PRO A 56 9.66 -9.55 -1.48
N TYR A 57 10.03 -10.75 -1.96
CA TYR A 57 10.32 -10.99 -3.38
C TYR A 57 9.11 -10.82 -4.32
N PHE A 58 7.90 -10.95 -3.79
CA PHE A 58 6.64 -10.84 -4.53
C PHE A 58 5.83 -9.59 -4.15
N SER A 59 6.40 -8.69 -3.34
CA SER A 59 5.74 -7.46 -2.92
C SER A 59 6.08 -6.30 -3.84
N CYS A 60 5.10 -5.45 -4.14
CA CYS A 60 5.33 -4.20 -4.86
C CYS A 60 6.33 -3.32 -4.09
N GLY A 61 7.31 -2.75 -4.78
CA GLY A 61 8.37 -1.94 -4.15
C GLY A 61 9.34 -2.73 -3.28
N ALA A 62 9.25 -4.06 -3.26
CA ALA A 62 10.07 -4.95 -2.45
C ALA A 62 10.04 -4.67 -0.93
N TYR A 63 8.86 -4.29 -0.41
CA TYR A 63 8.60 -4.26 1.04
C TYR A 63 7.21 -4.81 1.38
N LYS A 64 7.04 -5.32 2.61
CA LYS A 64 5.76 -5.73 3.21
C LYS A 64 5.40 -4.78 4.34
N PHE A 65 4.50 -3.84 4.09
CA PHE A 65 4.15 -2.80 5.07
C PHE A 65 3.52 -3.38 6.34
N GLU A 66 2.78 -4.48 6.19
CA GLU A 66 2.13 -5.26 7.22
C GLU A 66 3.10 -6.12 8.07
N SER A 67 4.36 -6.20 7.67
CA SER A 67 5.42 -6.99 8.33
C SER A 67 6.59 -6.07 8.73
N LEU A 68 7.83 -6.52 8.59
CA LEU A 68 9.04 -5.75 8.93
C LEU A 68 9.22 -4.49 8.08
N GLY A 69 8.51 -4.37 6.95
CA GLY A 69 8.61 -3.23 6.05
C GLY A 69 8.23 -1.89 6.69
N ILE A 70 7.40 -1.89 7.74
CA ILE A 70 7.06 -0.65 8.47
C ILE A 70 8.29 0.09 9.00
N HIS A 71 9.37 -0.63 9.33
CA HIS A 71 10.61 -0.06 9.86
C HIS A 71 11.41 0.73 8.81
N LEU A 72 11.09 0.60 7.52
CA LEU A 72 11.81 1.25 6.43
C LEU A 72 11.40 2.73 6.24
N PHE A 73 10.28 3.14 6.82
CA PHE A 73 9.66 4.44 6.56
C PHE A 73 9.89 5.42 7.72
N SER A 74 10.14 6.69 7.38
CA SER A 74 10.19 7.79 8.35
C SER A 74 8.84 8.47 8.54
N GLU A 75 8.02 8.47 7.49
CA GLU A 75 6.69 9.08 7.49
C GLU A 75 5.79 8.38 6.46
N VAL A 76 4.50 8.31 6.76
CA VAL A 76 3.49 7.70 5.92
C VAL A 76 2.25 8.58 5.94
N GLU A 77 1.85 9.06 4.77
CA GLU A 77 0.63 9.83 4.55
C GLU A 77 -0.40 8.95 3.86
N GLY A 78 -1.57 8.76 4.49
CA GLY A 78 -2.63 7.87 4.01
C GLY A 78 -3.10 6.91 5.09
N THR A 79 -3.82 5.86 4.71
CA THR A 79 -4.36 4.86 5.64
C THR A 79 -3.74 3.48 5.42
N SER A 80 -3.61 2.68 6.48
CA SER A 80 -2.95 1.37 6.42
C SER A 80 -3.69 0.36 5.54
N ASP A 81 -5.02 0.40 5.51
CA ASP A 81 -5.87 -0.40 4.63
C ASP A 81 -5.66 -0.02 3.16
N ALA A 82 -5.54 1.27 2.88
CA ALA A 82 -5.20 1.74 1.55
C ALA A 82 -3.79 1.29 1.15
N ILE A 83 -2.78 1.38 2.02
CA ILE A 83 -1.42 0.87 1.72
C ILE A 83 -1.44 -0.64 1.42
N GLN A 84 -2.26 -1.40 2.14
CA GLN A 84 -2.44 -2.84 1.95
C GLN A 84 -3.32 -3.19 0.73
N GLY A 85 -3.80 -2.19 -0.02
CA GLY A 85 -4.40 -2.38 -1.34
C GLY A 85 -5.93 -2.24 -1.39
N LEU A 86 -6.61 -1.97 -0.28
CA LEU A 86 -8.06 -1.85 -0.27
C LEU A 86 -8.53 -0.69 0.65
N PRO A 87 -8.95 0.46 0.10
CA PRO A 87 -9.56 1.54 0.89
C PRO A 87 -10.93 1.10 1.43
N LEU A 88 -10.92 0.49 2.63
CA LEU A 88 -12.06 -0.18 3.25
C LEU A 88 -13.15 0.80 3.65
N LEU A 89 -12.80 1.94 4.25
CA LEU A 89 -13.82 2.89 4.70
C LEU A 89 -14.63 3.48 3.54
N PRO A 90 -14.01 3.99 2.45
CA PRO A 90 -14.73 4.41 1.26
C PRO A 90 -15.55 3.27 0.62
N LEU A 91 -14.97 2.07 0.50
CA LEU A 91 -15.63 0.91 -0.08
C LEU A 91 -16.88 0.51 0.71
N LEU A 92 -16.76 0.32 2.03
CA LEU A 92 -17.88 -0.07 2.90
C LEU A 92 -18.97 1.00 2.92
N SER A 93 -18.59 2.28 2.84
CA SER A 93 -19.54 3.38 2.69
C SER A 93 -20.34 3.26 1.39
N ALA A 94 -19.66 3.02 0.26
CA ALA A 94 -20.30 2.83 -1.03
C ALA A 94 -21.20 1.58 -1.05
N MET A 95 -20.76 0.47 -0.47
CA MET A 95 -21.57 -0.76 -0.39
C MET A 95 -22.86 -0.55 0.41
N ARG A 96 -22.82 0.17 1.54
CA ARG A 96 -24.02 0.53 2.31
C ARG A 96 -24.94 1.46 1.53
N ALA A 97 -24.38 2.45 0.84
CA ALA A 97 -25.16 3.40 0.03
C ALA A 97 -25.89 2.72 -1.16
N HIS A 98 -25.38 1.59 -1.62
CA HIS A 98 -26.00 0.76 -2.67
C HIS A 98 -26.77 -0.45 -2.12
N GLU A 99 -27.01 -0.53 -0.80
CA GLU A 99 -27.75 -1.62 -0.16
C GLU A 99 -27.14 -3.02 -0.42
N LEU A 100 -25.83 -3.07 -0.70
CA LEU A 100 -25.09 -4.31 -0.96
C LEU A 100 -24.56 -4.97 0.32
N TYR A 101 -24.61 -4.26 1.44
CA TYR A 101 -24.10 -4.71 2.73
C TYR A 101 -24.84 -4.02 3.87
N THR A 102 -25.21 -4.81 4.88
CA THR A 102 -25.70 -4.35 6.18
C THR A 102 -24.93 -5.09 7.28
N LEU A 103 -24.63 -4.40 8.38
CA LEU A 103 -24.09 -5.02 9.60
C LEU A 103 -25.17 -5.85 10.30
#